data_AF-A0A354Y968-F1
#
_entry.id   AF-A0A354Y968-F1
#
_cell.length_a   1.000
_cell.length_b   1.000
_cell.length_c   1.000
_cell.angle_alpha   90.00
_cell.angle_beta   90.00
_cell.angle_gamma   90.00
#
_symmetry.space_group_name_H-M   'P 1'
#
loop_
_entity.id
_entity.type
_entity.pdbx_description
1 polymer ?
#
loop_
_entity_poly.entity_id
_entity_poly.type
_entity_poly.pdbx_seq_one_letter_code
_entity_poly.pdbx_strand_id
1 'polypeptide(L)'
;MRTPESSLKSRSTLLPLLVLLVLLVLLLLGACAGTPRIRHAADPGALWRIVNAHCLAADRPRALDCVAVWPQPQRRSAVLKDAHGDFQYLLLPIDRVTGIEDPQLLQPGSPNYFAAAWQARSFVEQALGRQVPRRYLSLALNSPHGRSQEQLHIHVDCIRADVRGELDAMAAEADEAWRPLSRPLRGHRYLARRVA
;
A
#
# COMPACT_ATOMS: atom_id res chain seq x y z
N MET A 1 -4.21 -27.07 92.82
CA MET A 1 -3.01 -26.51 92.16
C MET A 1 -3.44 -25.94 90.83
N ARG A 2 -3.36 -24.62 90.63
CA ARG A 2 -3.68 -23.92 89.38
C ARG A 2 -2.43 -23.90 88.49
N THR A 3 -2.57 -24.31 87.23
CA THR A 3 -1.61 -24.07 86.14
C THR A 3 -2.39 -23.90 84.82
N PRO A 4 -1.83 -23.19 83.82
CA PRO A 4 -2.51 -22.07 83.17
C PRO A 4 -3.11 -22.38 81.79
N GLU A 5 -4.15 -21.63 81.44
CA GLU A 5 -4.49 -21.34 80.05
C GLU A 5 -3.42 -20.42 79.43
N SER A 6 -2.91 -20.76 78.26
CA SER A 6 -2.23 -19.81 77.36
C SER A 6 -2.62 -20.04 75.89
N SER A 7 -3.62 -19.26 75.48
CA SER A 7 -3.76 -18.53 74.22
C SER A 7 -3.42 -19.25 72.89
N LEU A 8 -4.50 -19.64 72.19
CA LEU A 8 -4.61 -19.62 70.73
C LEU A 8 -4.19 -18.27 70.14
N LYS A 9 -3.36 -18.27 69.09
CA LYS A 9 -3.52 -17.54 67.82
C LYS A 9 -2.16 -17.36 67.13
N SER A 10 -1.78 -18.36 66.35
CA SER A 10 -0.76 -18.17 65.31
C SER A 10 -1.11 -19.11 64.17
N ARG A 11 -1.88 -18.61 63.19
CA ARG A 11 -2.05 -19.23 61.85
C ARG A 11 -2.88 -18.43 60.84
N SER A 12 -3.52 -17.31 61.21
CA SER A 12 -4.49 -16.65 60.30
C SER A 12 -3.98 -15.45 59.49
N THR A 13 -2.75 -14.96 59.67
CA THR A 13 -2.24 -13.77 58.95
C THR A 13 -1.34 -14.10 57.75
N LEU A 14 -0.76 -15.31 57.70
CA LEU A 14 0.12 -15.73 56.60
C LEU A 14 -0.64 -16.09 55.32
N LEU A 15 -1.82 -16.70 55.44
CA LEU A 15 -2.64 -17.10 54.29
C LEU A 15 -3.18 -15.91 53.47
N PRO A 16 -3.78 -14.85 54.06
CA PRO A 16 -4.24 -13.70 53.28
C PRO A 16 -3.07 -12.91 52.68
N LEU A 17 -1.91 -12.86 53.35
CA LEU A 17 -0.72 -12.19 52.83
C LEU A 17 -0.13 -12.94 51.62
N LEU A 18 -0.11 -14.28 51.66
CA LEU A 18 0.33 -15.11 50.55
C LEU A 18 -0.61 -15.00 49.34
N VAL A 19 -1.93 -14.99 49.57
CA VAL A 19 -2.93 -14.81 48.52
C VAL A 19 -2.82 -13.42 47.88
N LEU A 20 -2.62 -12.37 48.68
CA LEU A 20 -2.40 -11.01 48.19
C LEU A 20 -1.11 -10.91 47.36
N LEU A 21 -0.02 -11.56 47.79
CA LEU A 21 1.23 -11.59 47.07
C LEU A 21 1.10 -12.32 45.73
N VAL A 22 0.41 -13.47 45.69
CA VAL A 22 0.15 -14.23 44.46
C VAL A 22 -0.72 -13.43 43.48
N LEU A 23 -1.78 -12.76 43.98
CA LEU A 23 -2.62 -11.89 43.15
C LEU A 23 -1.84 -10.70 42.59
N LEU A 24 -0.96 -10.09 43.39
CA LEU A 24 -0.11 -8.97 42.95
C LEU A 24 0.89 -9.43 41.88
N VAL A 25 1.50 -10.61 42.03
CA VAL A 25 2.40 -11.20 41.03
C VAL A 25 1.65 -11.54 39.74
N LEU A 26 0.43 -12.08 39.82
CA LEU A 26 -0.40 -12.35 38.64
C LEU A 26 -0.82 -11.06 37.91
N LEU A 27 -1.14 -9.99 38.64
CA LEU A 27 -1.42 -8.66 38.08
C LEU A 27 -0.20 -8.06 37.39
N LEU A 28 0.99 -8.19 37.99
CA LEU A 28 2.25 -7.71 37.41
C LEU A 28 2.66 -8.51 36.16
N LEU A 29 2.39 -9.83 36.13
CA LEU A 29 2.66 -10.68 34.97
C LEU A 29 1.65 -10.47 33.83
N GLY A 30 0.39 -10.11 34.14
CA GLY A 30 -0.64 -9.78 33.15
C GLY A 30 -0.41 -8.45 32.42
N ALA A 31 0.33 -7.52 33.02
CA ALA A 31 0.63 -6.20 32.44
C ALA A 31 1.68 -6.23 31.32
N CYS A 32 2.36 -7.36 31.09
CA CYS A 32 3.36 -7.52 30.03
C CYS A 32 2.77 -8.04 28.70
N ALA A 33 1.47 -8.35 28.65
CA ALA A 33 0.81 -8.86 27.45
C ALA A 33 0.16 -7.73 26.64
N GLY A 34 0.99 -7.03 25.85
CA GLY A 34 0.53 -6.20 24.74
C GLY A 34 0.75 -4.72 24.94
N THR A 35 1.95 -4.24 24.59
CA THR A 35 2.05 -2.87 24.10
C THR A 35 1.13 -2.77 22.88
N PRO A 36 0.15 -1.83 22.84
CA PRO A 36 -0.57 -1.60 21.60
C PRO A 36 0.48 -1.23 20.57
N ARG A 37 0.63 -2.04 19.53
CA ARG A 37 1.41 -1.64 18.36
C ARG A 37 0.71 -0.40 17.82
N ILE A 38 1.21 0.78 18.18
CA ILE A 38 0.90 2.00 17.47
C ILE A 38 1.43 1.74 16.06
N ARG A 39 0.53 1.32 15.18
CA ARG A 39 0.80 1.37 13.76
C ARG A 39 0.90 2.86 13.48
N HIS A 40 2.12 3.37 13.35
CA HIS A 40 2.30 4.68 12.74
C HIS A 40 1.53 4.62 11.42
N ALA A 41 0.45 5.39 11.33
CA ALA A 41 -0.26 5.53 10.07
C ALA A 41 0.79 5.94 9.04
N ALA A 42 0.89 5.19 7.95
CA ALA A 42 1.77 5.56 6.86
C ALA A 42 1.46 7.01 6.49
N ASP A 43 2.48 7.86 6.43
CA ASP A 43 2.29 9.28 6.14
C ASP A 43 1.64 9.43 4.77
N PRO A 44 0.37 9.92 4.70
CA PRO A 44 -0.36 9.96 3.45
C PRO A 44 0.29 10.88 2.41
N GLY A 45 1.08 11.86 2.85
CA GLY A 45 1.76 12.83 1.97
C GLY A 45 3.17 12.43 1.54
N ALA A 46 3.65 11.23 1.86
CA ALA A 46 5.05 10.86 1.61
C ALA A 46 5.40 10.88 0.12
N LEU A 47 4.57 10.30 -0.75
CA LEU A 47 4.80 10.34 -2.20
C LEU A 47 4.80 11.76 -2.78
N TRP A 48 3.92 12.66 -2.29
CA TRP A 48 3.92 14.05 -2.72
C TRP A 48 5.24 14.75 -2.34
N ARG A 49 5.73 14.54 -1.10
CA ARG A 49 7.02 15.09 -0.69
C ARG A 49 8.18 14.51 -1.49
N ILE A 50 8.16 13.20 -1.78
CA ILE A 50 9.17 12.55 -2.62
C ILE A 50 9.19 13.20 -4.00
N VAL A 51 8.05 13.37 -4.68
CA VAL A 51 8.03 14.02 -6.00
C VAL A 51 8.68 15.41 -5.94
N ASN A 52 8.31 16.23 -4.96
CA ASN A 52 8.87 17.58 -4.83
C ASN A 52 10.38 17.57 -4.52
N ALA A 53 10.82 16.73 -3.58
CA ALA A 53 12.19 16.73 -3.09
C ALA A 53 13.16 15.93 -3.98
N HIS A 54 12.71 14.83 -4.57
CA HIS A 54 13.56 13.89 -5.31
C HIS A 54 13.52 14.15 -6.83
N CYS A 55 12.34 14.50 -7.36
CA CYS A 55 12.15 14.66 -8.80
C CYS A 55 12.26 16.12 -9.27
N LEU A 56 11.73 17.07 -8.49
CA LEU A 56 11.55 18.46 -8.94
C LEU A 56 12.50 19.46 -8.30
N ALA A 57 13.38 19.04 -7.38
CA ALA A 57 14.30 19.93 -6.70
C ALA A 57 15.24 20.62 -7.71
N ALA A 58 15.23 21.96 -7.74
CA ALA A 58 15.98 22.76 -8.71
C ALA A 58 17.44 23.00 -8.29
N ASP A 59 17.73 22.86 -7.00
CA ASP A 59 19.01 23.20 -6.36
C ASP A 59 19.96 22.00 -6.21
N ARG A 60 19.53 20.81 -6.60
CA ARG A 60 20.29 19.57 -6.45
C ARG A 60 20.05 18.61 -7.62
N PRO A 61 21.00 17.68 -7.88
CA PRO A 61 20.76 16.62 -8.84
C PRO A 61 19.53 15.79 -8.46
N ARG A 62 18.79 15.36 -9.49
CA ARG A 62 17.66 14.44 -9.35
C ARG A 62 18.10 13.16 -8.65
N ALA A 63 17.31 12.70 -7.69
CA ALA A 63 17.60 11.46 -6.98
C ALA A 63 17.50 10.24 -7.91
N LEU A 64 18.29 9.20 -7.63
CA LEU A 64 18.41 8.02 -8.49
C LEU A 64 17.12 7.20 -8.60
N ASP A 65 16.28 7.26 -7.56
CA ASP A 65 14.96 6.63 -7.54
C ASP A 65 13.98 7.34 -8.48
N CYS A 66 14.14 8.64 -8.73
CA CYS A 66 13.37 9.36 -9.74
C CYS A 66 13.99 9.23 -11.12
N VAL A 67 13.61 8.17 -11.84
CA VAL A 67 14.22 7.79 -13.11
C VAL A 67 13.83 8.70 -14.28
N ALA A 68 12.68 9.36 -14.21
CA ALA A 68 12.27 10.32 -15.25
C ALA A 68 11.33 11.41 -14.73
N VAL A 69 11.39 12.57 -15.40
CA VAL A 69 10.42 13.67 -15.26
C VAL A 69 9.96 14.09 -16.65
N TRP A 70 8.65 14.11 -16.86
CA TRP A 70 8.00 14.47 -18.11
C TRP A 70 7.14 15.73 -17.88
N PRO A 71 7.74 16.93 -18.01
CA PRO A 71 7.08 18.19 -17.68
C PRO A 71 6.08 18.66 -18.74
N GLN A 72 6.03 17.99 -19.90
CA GLN A 72 5.17 18.40 -21.01
C GLN A 72 3.69 18.38 -20.57
N PRO A 73 2.87 19.35 -21.00
CA PRO A 73 1.47 19.47 -20.58
C PRO A 73 0.64 18.18 -20.72
N GLN A 74 0.95 17.34 -21.70
CA GLN A 74 0.22 16.11 -21.99
C GLN A 74 0.52 14.97 -21.02
N ARG A 75 1.60 15.06 -20.23
CA ARG A 75 2.07 14.02 -19.30
C ARG A 75 2.09 14.51 -17.85
N ARG A 76 2.73 15.66 -17.61
CA ARG A 76 2.93 16.29 -16.28
C ARG A 76 3.17 15.25 -15.17
N SER A 77 4.19 14.41 -15.36
CA SER A 77 4.40 13.24 -14.51
C SER A 77 5.87 12.95 -14.23
N ALA A 78 6.15 12.33 -13.10
CA ALA A 78 7.43 11.73 -12.77
C ALA A 78 7.31 10.20 -12.71
N VAL A 79 8.42 9.51 -12.96
CA VAL A 79 8.53 8.06 -12.79
C VAL A 79 9.50 7.79 -11.66
N LEU A 80 9.02 7.09 -10.63
CA LEU A 80 9.74 6.76 -9.42
C LEU A 80 9.93 5.24 -9.34
N LYS A 81 11.13 4.76 -9.00
CA LYS A 81 11.35 3.36 -8.66
C LYS A 81 10.64 3.05 -7.34
N ASP A 82 9.77 2.05 -7.34
CA ASP A 82 9.10 1.63 -6.11
C ASP A 82 10.09 0.92 -5.17
N ALA A 83 10.00 1.17 -3.87
CA ALA A 83 10.82 0.51 -2.86
C ALA A 83 10.39 -0.94 -2.55
N HIS A 84 9.17 -1.34 -2.92
CA HIS A 84 8.55 -2.61 -2.50
C HIS A 84 8.39 -3.65 -3.62
N GLY A 85 9.06 -3.49 -4.77
CA GLY A 85 9.05 -4.49 -5.83
C GLY A 85 10.34 -4.46 -6.64
N ASP A 86 10.80 -5.62 -7.10
CA ASP A 86 12.10 -5.74 -7.78
C ASP A 86 12.16 -4.91 -9.06
N PHE A 87 11.08 -4.94 -9.84
CA PHE A 87 10.98 -4.28 -11.14
C PHE A 87 9.85 -3.25 -11.22
N GLN A 88 9.15 -3.02 -10.11
CA GLN A 88 8.02 -2.10 -10.03
C GLN A 88 8.46 -0.63 -10.07
N TYR A 89 7.71 0.16 -10.84
CA TYR A 89 7.80 1.61 -10.88
C TYR A 89 6.42 2.24 -10.59
N LEU A 90 6.44 3.49 -10.17
CA LEU A 90 5.27 4.33 -9.98
C LEU A 90 5.32 5.49 -10.98
N LEU A 91 4.20 5.75 -11.65
CA LEU A 91 3.99 7.03 -12.31
C LEU A 91 3.14 7.93 -11.42
N LEU A 92 3.63 9.13 -11.13
CA LEU A 92 2.97 10.12 -10.29
C LEU A 92 2.82 11.44 -11.05
N PRO A 93 1.70 12.18 -10.92
CA PRO A 93 1.63 13.56 -11.36
C PRO A 93 2.69 14.42 -10.66
N ILE A 94 3.24 15.41 -11.38
CA ILE A 94 4.08 16.47 -10.77
C ILE A 94 3.24 17.59 -10.15
N ASP A 95 1.92 17.58 -10.39
CA ASP A 95 0.93 18.37 -9.67
C ASP A 95 0.37 17.57 -8.49
N ARG A 96 -0.26 18.28 -7.56
CA ARG A 96 -0.97 17.63 -6.46
C ARG A 96 -2.32 17.13 -6.94
N VAL A 97 -2.46 15.81 -7.03
CA VAL A 97 -3.69 15.10 -7.39
C VAL A 97 -3.87 13.99 -6.37
N THR A 98 -4.96 13.95 -5.62
CA THR A 98 -5.05 13.07 -4.42
C THR A 98 -5.19 11.59 -4.75
N GLY A 99 -5.82 11.27 -5.86
CA GLY A 99 -6.18 9.90 -6.24
C GLY A 99 -7.23 9.84 -7.34
N ILE A 100 -7.79 8.66 -7.56
CA ILE A 100 -8.79 8.42 -8.62
C ILE A 100 -10.09 9.22 -8.43
N GLU A 101 -10.34 9.68 -7.21
CA GLU A 101 -11.50 10.49 -6.81
C GLU A 101 -11.32 11.99 -7.05
N ASP A 102 -10.12 12.43 -7.41
CA ASP A 102 -9.82 13.84 -7.60
C ASP A 102 -10.57 14.40 -8.83
N PRO A 103 -11.42 15.45 -8.66
CA PRO A 103 -12.22 16.00 -9.75
C PRO A 103 -11.38 16.63 -10.86
N GLN A 104 -10.10 16.95 -10.60
CA GLN A 104 -9.16 17.40 -11.63
C GLN A 104 -9.04 16.37 -12.76
N LEU A 105 -9.13 15.07 -12.46
CA LEU A 105 -8.98 14.01 -13.47
C LEU A 105 -10.05 14.03 -14.57
N LEU A 106 -11.19 14.66 -14.30
CA LEU A 106 -12.32 14.74 -15.23
C LEU A 106 -12.37 16.07 -15.99
N GLN A 107 -11.48 17.01 -15.70
CA GLN A 107 -11.46 18.30 -16.38
C GLN A 107 -10.95 18.16 -17.82
N PRO A 108 -11.50 18.94 -18.77
CA PRO A 108 -10.94 19.03 -20.12
C PRO A 108 -9.45 19.42 -20.08
N GLY A 109 -8.64 18.72 -20.87
CA GLY A 109 -7.20 18.98 -20.94
C GLY A 109 -6.37 18.35 -19.82
N SER A 110 -6.99 17.59 -18.89
CA SER A 110 -6.23 16.84 -17.89
C SER A 110 -5.28 15.82 -18.54
N PRO A 111 -4.04 15.69 -18.04
CA PRO A 111 -3.07 14.78 -18.61
C PRO A 111 -3.56 13.33 -18.59
N ASN A 112 -3.30 12.58 -19.66
CA ASN A 112 -3.59 11.15 -19.69
C ASN A 112 -2.48 10.37 -18.97
N TYR A 113 -2.58 10.33 -17.64
CA TYR A 113 -1.60 9.64 -16.80
C TYR A 113 -1.50 8.14 -17.11
N PHE A 114 -2.60 7.49 -17.52
CA PHE A 114 -2.58 6.08 -17.95
C PHE A 114 -1.71 5.86 -19.19
N ALA A 115 -1.80 6.74 -20.20
CA ALA A 115 -0.95 6.66 -21.38
C ALA A 115 0.52 6.91 -21.05
N ALA A 116 0.81 7.87 -20.16
CA ALA A 116 2.15 8.11 -19.67
C ALA A 116 2.69 6.87 -18.89
N ALA A 117 1.88 6.27 -18.03
CA ALA A 117 2.26 5.08 -17.27
C ALA A 117 2.51 3.87 -18.20
N TRP A 118 1.71 3.75 -19.26
CA TRP A 118 1.96 2.73 -20.28
C TRP A 118 3.33 2.93 -20.93
N GLN A 119 3.75 4.16 -21.24
CA GLN A 119 5.10 4.43 -21.75
C GLN A 119 6.19 4.10 -20.73
N ALA A 120 5.94 4.33 -19.43
CA ALA A 120 6.88 4.02 -18.35
C ALA A 120 7.18 2.52 -18.21
N ARG A 121 6.42 1.61 -18.87
CA ARG A 121 6.71 0.17 -18.87
C ARG A 121 8.13 -0.18 -19.34
N SER A 122 8.76 0.68 -20.14
CA SER A 122 10.15 0.47 -20.57
C SER A 122 11.15 0.45 -19.41
N PHE A 123 10.85 1.11 -18.28
CA PHE A 123 11.69 1.05 -17.10
C PHE A 123 11.64 -0.33 -16.43
N VAL A 124 10.48 -0.99 -16.45
CA VAL A 124 10.33 -2.39 -16.01
C VAL A 124 11.18 -3.31 -16.88
N GLU A 125 11.11 -3.16 -18.20
CA GLU A 125 11.90 -3.95 -19.16
C GLU A 125 13.41 -3.73 -19.00
N GLN A 126 13.83 -2.48 -18.79
CA GLN A 126 15.24 -2.14 -18.52
C GLN A 126 15.73 -2.77 -17.23
N ALA A 127 14.95 -2.68 -16.15
CA ALA A 127 15.32 -3.29 -14.87
C ALA A 127 15.38 -4.83 -14.96
N LEU A 128 14.52 -5.45 -15.78
CA LEU A 128 14.56 -6.87 -16.09
C LEU A 128 15.69 -7.28 -17.04
N GLY A 129 16.32 -6.33 -17.74
CA GLY A 129 17.33 -6.59 -18.76
C GLY A 129 16.78 -7.25 -20.04
N ARG A 130 15.46 -7.21 -20.26
CA ARG A 130 14.81 -7.82 -21.45
C ARG A 130 13.48 -7.18 -21.78
N GLN A 131 13.09 -7.27 -23.05
CA GLN A 131 11.73 -6.91 -23.48
C GLN A 131 10.69 -7.85 -22.85
N VAL A 132 9.52 -7.29 -22.55
CA VAL A 132 8.38 -8.02 -21.97
C VAL A 132 7.19 -7.89 -22.91
N PRO A 133 6.60 -9.02 -23.38
CA PRO A 133 5.38 -8.97 -24.17
C PRO A 133 4.28 -8.16 -23.48
N ARG A 134 3.63 -7.25 -24.23
CA ARG A 134 2.62 -6.30 -23.70
C ARG A 134 1.57 -6.95 -22.79
N ARG A 135 1.15 -8.18 -23.11
CA ARG A 135 0.15 -8.93 -22.33
C ARG A 135 0.56 -9.28 -20.90
N TYR A 136 1.86 -9.23 -20.61
CA TYR A 136 2.42 -9.49 -19.28
C TYR A 136 2.71 -8.22 -18.48
N LEU A 137 2.50 -7.04 -19.05
CA LEU A 137 2.62 -5.77 -18.34
C LEU A 137 1.25 -5.31 -17.88
N SER A 138 1.20 -4.63 -16.74
CA SER A 138 -0.03 -4.14 -16.13
C SER A 138 0.17 -2.74 -15.55
N LEU A 139 -0.95 -2.01 -15.55
CA LEU A 139 -1.09 -0.74 -14.85
C LEU A 139 -2.20 -0.90 -13.82
N ALA A 140 -1.97 -0.43 -12.60
CA ALA A 140 -2.97 -0.50 -11.54
C ALA A 140 -3.03 0.80 -10.72
N LEU A 141 -4.24 1.12 -10.27
CA LEU A 141 -4.55 2.22 -9.37
C LEU A 141 -5.39 1.69 -8.22
N ASN A 142 -5.15 2.22 -7.03
CA ASN A 142 -5.90 1.87 -5.84
C ASN A 142 -6.93 2.96 -5.51
N SER A 143 -8.08 2.53 -5.00
CA SER A 143 -9.10 3.42 -4.44
C SER A 143 -8.61 4.05 -3.14
N PRO A 144 -9.31 5.07 -2.58
CA PRO A 144 -8.98 5.63 -1.26
C PRO A 144 -8.86 4.57 -0.17
N HIS A 145 -9.69 3.53 -0.23
CA HIS A 145 -9.69 2.43 0.75
C HIS A 145 -8.58 1.39 0.50
N GLY A 146 -7.99 1.37 -0.69
CA GLY A 146 -6.97 0.41 -1.10
C GLY A 146 -5.54 0.97 -1.07
N ARG A 147 -5.34 2.21 -0.63
CA ARG A 147 -4.03 2.90 -0.65
C ARG A 147 -3.69 3.52 0.70
N SER A 148 -2.40 3.82 0.88
CA SER A 148 -1.88 4.52 2.06
C SER A 148 -1.36 5.93 1.74
N GLN A 149 -1.43 6.36 0.48
CA GLN A 149 -0.86 7.62 0.00
C GLN A 149 -1.95 8.47 -0.67
N GLU A 150 -1.97 9.77 -0.36
CA GLU A 150 -2.87 10.79 -0.91
C GLU A 150 -2.17 11.60 -2.01
N GLN A 151 -1.50 10.88 -2.89
CA GLN A 151 -0.99 11.36 -4.17
C GLN A 151 -1.31 10.28 -5.19
N LEU A 152 -1.93 10.62 -6.32
CA LEU A 152 -2.20 9.69 -7.41
C LEU A 152 -0.89 9.01 -7.83
N HIS A 153 -0.89 7.68 -7.87
CA HIS A 153 0.24 6.89 -8.32
C HIS A 153 -0.28 5.66 -9.08
N ILE A 154 0.20 5.49 -10.30
CA ILE A 154 -0.09 4.32 -11.12
C ILE A 154 1.05 3.33 -10.94
N HIS A 155 0.74 2.13 -10.48
CA HIS A 155 1.69 1.02 -10.42
C HIS A 155 1.98 0.52 -11.84
N VAL A 156 3.25 0.40 -12.18
CA VAL A 156 3.73 -0.10 -13.48
C VAL A 156 4.61 -1.32 -13.21
N ASP A 157 4.10 -2.51 -13.51
CA ASP A 157 4.83 -3.76 -13.31
C ASP A 157 4.21 -4.91 -14.13
N CYS A 158 4.80 -6.10 -14.05
CA CYS A 158 4.26 -7.31 -14.59
C CYS A 158 2.92 -7.70 -13.94
N ILE A 159 1.99 -8.18 -14.76
CA ILE A 159 0.76 -8.79 -14.26
C ILE A 159 1.09 -10.14 -13.60
N ARG A 160 0.35 -10.50 -12.55
CA ARG A 160 0.44 -11.84 -11.97
C ARG A 160 0.02 -12.91 -12.98
N ALA A 161 0.71 -14.04 -12.96
CA ALA A 161 0.45 -15.16 -13.88
C ALA A 161 -0.98 -15.73 -13.76
N ASP A 162 -1.49 -15.85 -12.53
CA ASP A 162 -2.86 -16.33 -12.26
C ASP A 162 -3.91 -15.37 -12.86
N VAL A 163 -3.77 -14.07 -12.62
CA VAL A 163 -4.66 -13.04 -13.20
C VAL A 163 -4.60 -13.03 -14.72
N ARG A 164 -3.40 -13.17 -15.32
CA ARG A 164 -3.25 -13.25 -16.77
C ARG A 164 -4.01 -14.44 -17.36
N GLY A 165 -3.88 -15.61 -16.75
CA GLY A 165 -4.56 -16.83 -17.19
C GLY A 165 -6.09 -16.67 -17.17
N GLU A 166 -6.63 -16.12 -16.09
CA GLU A 166 -8.07 -15.84 -15.98
C GLU A 166 -8.54 -14.82 -17.03
N LEU A 167 -7.80 -13.72 -17.22
CA LEU A 167 -8.14 -12.72 -18.23
C LEU A 167 -8.08 -13.27 -19.66
N ASP A 168 -7.13 -14.17 -19.95
CA ASP A 168 -7.06 -14.82 -21.27
C ASP A 168 -8.25 -15.74 -21.50
N ALA A 169 -8.65 -16.49 -20.48
CA ALA A 169 -9.79 -17.40 -20.56
C ALA A 169 -11.14 -16.67 -20.68
N MET A 170 -11.21 -15.37 -20.36
CA MET A 170 -12.39 -14.51 -20.50
C MET A 170 -12.28 -13.47 -21.62
N ALA A 171 -11.20 -13.49 -22.42
CA ALA A 171 -10.89 -12.41 -23.36
C ALA A 171 -11.97 -12.21 -24.44
N ALA A 172 -12.66 -13.28 -24.84
CA ALA A 172 -13.74 -13.24 -25.83
C ALA A 172 -15.03 -12.59 -25.29
N GLU A 173 -15.18 -12.49 -23.96
CA GLU A 173 -16.37 -11.91 -23.32
C GLU A 173 -16.32 -10.37 -23.28
N ALA A 174 -15.13 -9.78 -23.40
CA ALA A 174 -14.93 -8.34 -23.32
C ALA A 174 -15.20 -7.65 -24.68
N ASP A 175 -16.18 -6.75 -24.69
CA ASP A 175 -16.53 -5.86 -25.79
C ASP A 175 -16.20 -4.40 -25.44
N GLU A 176 -16.61 -3.44 -26.28
CA GLU A 176 -16.36 -2.02 -26.05
C GLU A 176 -17.25 -1.38 -24.97
N ALA A 177 -18.11 -2.15 -24.29
CA ALA A 177 -18.90 -1.70 -23.15
C ALA A 177 -18.28 -2.19 -21.83
N TRP A 178 -18.54 -1.46 -20.73
CA TRP A 178 -18.20 -1.95 -19.40
C TRP A 178 -19.15 -3.08 -19.00
N ARG A 179 -18.61 -4.27 -18.73
CA ARG A 179 -19.38 -5.46 -18.31
C ARG A 179 -18.69 -6.20 -17.19
N PRO A 180 -19.44 -6.87 -16.29
CA PRO A 180 -18.81 -7.75 -15.30
C PRO A 180 -18.07 -8.90 -15.99
N LEU A 181 -16.88 -9.22 -15.50
CA LEU A 181 -16.20 -10.47 -15.84
C LEU A 181 -17.02 -11.67 -15.32
N SER A 182 -17.07 -12.76 -16.09
CA SER A 182 -17.78 -13.98 -15.69
C SER A 182 -17.20 -14.65 -14.44
N ARG A 183 -15.90 -14.43 -14.17
CA ARG A 183 -15.20 -14.94 -12.98
C ARG A 183 -14.51 -13.82 -12.20
N PRO A 184 -14.40 -13.98 -10.86
CA PRO A 184 -13.66 -13.03 -10.04
C PRO A 184 -12.16 -13.14 -10.29
N LEU A 185 -11.45 -12.02 -10.19
CA LEU A 185 -9.99 -11.99 -10.12
C LEU A 185 -9.59 -11.88 -8.65
N ARG A 186 -8.83 -12.86 -8.15
CA ARG A 186 -8.39 -12.92 -6.74
C ARG A 186 -9.55 -12.79 -5.73
N GLY A 187 -10.72 -13.35 -6.06
CA GLY A 187 -11.91 -13.29 -5.22
C GLY A 187 -12.73 -12.00 -5.31
N HIS A 188 -12.33 -11.05 -6.16
CA HIS A 188 -13.05 -9.79 -6.35
C HIS A 188 -13.72 -9.73 -7.73
N ARG A 189 -14.89 -9.11 -7.79
CA ARG A 189 -15.61 -8.86 -9.05
C ARG A 189 -15.02 -7.63 -9.73
N TYR A 190 -14.81 -7.72 -11.05
CA TYR A 190 -14.31 -6.62 -11.87
C TYR A 190 -15.26 -6.37 -13.04
N LEU A 191 -15.35 -5.10 -13.43
CA LEU A 191 -15.85 -4.73 -14.75
C LEU A 191 -14.67 -4.72 -15.74
N ALA A 192 -14.91 -5.15 -16.96
CA ALA A 192 -13.97 -5.11 -18.06
C ALA A 192 -14.59 -4.39 -19.25
N ARG A 193 -13.72 -3.75 -20.03
CA ARG A 193 -14.02 -3.10 -21.30
C ARG A 193 -12.81 -3.26 -22.21
N ARG A 194 -13.03 -3.64 -23.46
CA ARG A 194 -12.03 -3.61 -24.52
C ARG A 194 -11.85 -2.18 -24.99
N VAL A 195 -10.60 -1.73 -25.06
CA VAL A 195 -10.21 -0.44 -25.61
C VAL A 195 -9.46 -0.69 -26.92
N ALA A 196 -9.85 0.03 -27.97
CA ALA A 196 -9.25 -0.04 -29.32
C ALA A 196 -7.97 0.82 -29.39
#